data_AF-A0A259SVC8-F1
#
_entry.id   AF-A0A259SVC8-F1
#
_cell.length_a   1.000
_cell.length_b   1.000
_cell.length_c   1.000
_cell.angle_alpha   90.00
_cell.angle_beta   90.00
_cell.angle_gamma   90.00
#
_symmetry.space_group_name_H-M   'P 1'
#
loop_
_entity.id
_entity.type
_entity.pdbx_description
1 polymer ?
#
loop_
_entity_poly.entity_id
_entity_poly.type
_entity_poly.pdbx_seq_one_letter_code
_entity_poly.pdbx_strand_id
1 'polypeptide(L)' 'MNRASTDMGNVSQLVPAIHPYIGVDSLPYSNHQKEFAAACVGPAAERALRDAAVLMAWTTIDVVARNEEDPR' A
#
# COMPACT_ATOMS: atom_id res chain seq x y z
N MET A 1 -1.55 9.96 -8.35
CA MET A 1 -0.95 9.18 -9.44
C MET A 1 -1.94 8.08 -9.82
N ASN A 2 -2.40 7.98 -11.08
CA ASN A 2 -3.35 6.92 -11.52
C ASN A 2 -2.73 5.94 -12.55
N ARG A 3 -1.41 6.07 -12.80
CA ARG A 3 -0.63 5.20 -13.66
C ARG A 3 0.72 4.94 -12.98
N ALA A 4 1.06 3.68 -12.83
CA ALA A 4 2.32 3.19 -12.28
C ALA A 4 2.77 1.96 -13.10
N SER A 5 4.06 1.64 -13.03
CA SER A 5 4.62 0.43 -13.63
C SER A 5 5.37 -0.32 -12.53
N THR A 6 4.83 -1.45 -12.10
CA THR A 6 5.34 -2.26 -10.99
C THR A 6 5.19 -3.74 -11.36
N ASP A 7 6.12 -4.56 -10.91
CA ASP A 7 6.08 -6.02 -11.09
C ASP A 7 4.90 -6.67 -10.33
N MET A 8 4.29 -5.96 -9.37
CA MET A 8 3.05 -6.37 -8.72
C MET A 8 1.89 -6.56 -9.72
N GLY A 9 1.94 -5.89 -10.89
CA GLY A 9 1.00 -6.14 -11.98
C GLY A 9 1.10 -7.53 -12.59
N ASN A 10 2.27 -8.18 -12.54
CA ASN A 10 2.43 -9.57 -12.96
C ASN A 10 1.80 -10.52 -11.94
N VAL A 11 1.99 -10.24 -10.64
CA VAL A 11 1.40 -11.04 -9.55
C VAL A 11 -0.13 -10.98 -9.60
N SER A 12 -0.71 -9.81 -9.91
CA SER A 12 -2.16 -9.66 -10.01
C SER A 12 -2.80 -10.42 -11.17
N GLN A 13 -2.02 -10.98 -12.10
CA GLN A 13 -2.53 -11.89 -13.12
C GLN A 13 -2.72 -13.33 -12.61
N LEU A 14 -2.09 -13.68 -11.47
CA LEU A 14 -2.09 -15.04 -10.94
C LEU A 14 -2.98 -15.18 -9.70
N VAL A 15 -3.09 -14.14 -8.88
CA VAL A 15 -3.88 -14.15 -7.65
C VAL A 15 -4.58 -12.81 -7.44
N PRO A 16 -5.71 -12.77 -6.69
CA PRO A 16 -6.27 -11.52 -6.21
C PRO A 16 -5.21 -10.71 -5.45
N ALA A 17 -4.96 -9.48 -5.91
CA ALA A 17 -3.86 -8.66 -5.43
C ALA A 17 -4.23 -7.17 -5.42
N ILE A 18 -3.61 -6.41 -4.52
CA ILE A 18 -3.74 -4.96 -4.42
C ILE A 18 -2.35 -4.30 -4.40
N HIS A 19 -2.25 -3.09 -4.93
CA HIS A 19 -1.06 -2.23 -4.84
C HIS A 19 -1.47 -0.78 -4.52
N PRO A 20 -1.96 -0.52 -3.30
CA PRO A 20 -2.43 0.80 -2.88
C PRO A 20 -1.28 1.76 -2.56
N TYR A 21 -1.59 3.05 -2.48
CA TYR A 21 -0.68 4.09 -1.99
C TYR A 21 -1.13 4.59 -0.62
N ILE A 22 -0.18 4.79 0.30
CA ILE A 22 -0.37 5.49 1.57
C ILE A 22 0.48 6.76 1.53
N GLY A 23 -0.12 7.89 1.91
CA GLY A 23 0.55 9.19 1.87
C GLY A 23 1.63 9.34 2.95
N VAL A 24 2.72 10.00 2.61
CA VAL A 24 3.83 10.36 3.52
C VAL A 24 4.02 11.88 3.60
N ASP A 25 2.95 12.66 3.40
CA ASP A 25 2.95 14.13 3.39
C ASP A 25 3.97 14.76 2.41
N SER A 26 4.18 14.11 1.27
CA SER A 26 5.22 14.51 0.30
C SER A 26 4.76 15.58 -0.70
N LEU A 27 3.50 16.01 -0.70
CA LEU A 27 3.01 16.92 -1.75
C LEU A 27 3.77 18.25 -1.74
N PRO A 28 4.15 18.78 -2.92
CA PRO A 28 3.76 18.34 -4.27
C PRO A 28 4.68 17.28 -4.91
N TYR A 29 5.67 16.78 -4.18
CA TYR A 29 6.69 15.87 -4.68
C TYR A 29 6.17 14.44 -4.86
N SER A 30 6.62 13.78 -5.93
CA SER A 30 6.26 12.40 -6.28
C SER A 30 7.46 11.44 -6.21
N ASN A 31 7.21 10.13 -6.30
CA ASN A 31 8.25 9.11 -6.38
C ASN A 31 9.31 9.49 -7.42
N HIS A 32 10.57 9.12 -7.16
CA HIS A 32 11.76 9.47 -7.96
C HIS A 32 12.24 10.93 -7.86
N GLN A 33 11.79 11.67 -6.85
CA GLN A 33 12.32 13.00 -6.50
C GLN A 33 13.05 12.96 -5.15
N LYS A 34 14.05 13.84 -4.98
CA LYS A 34 14.88 13.88 -3.76
C LYS A 34 14.06 14.27 -2.54
N GLU A 35 13.11 15.17 -2.74
CA GLU A 35 12.21 15.70 -1.73
C GLU A 35 11.19 14.65 -1.28
N PHE A 36 10.72 13.78 -2.19
CA PHE A 36 9.92 12.62 -1.83
C PHE A 36 10.72 11.64 -0.95
N ALA A 37 11.99 11.38 -1.29
CA ALA A 37 12.85 10.54 -0.46
C ALA A 37 13.06 11.14 0.94
N ALA A 38 13.18 12.46 1.05
CA ALA A 38 13.25 13.15 2.34
C ALA A 38 11.94 13.03 3.15
N ALA A 39 10.78 12.97 2.49
CA ALA A 39 9.48 12.74 3.15
C ALA A 39 9.28 11.29 3.62
N CYS A 40 10.02 10.32 3.08
CA CYS A 40 9.96 8.90 3.48
C CYS A 40 10.70 8.56 4.77
N VAL A 41 11.17 9.55 5.53
CA VAL A 41 11.85 9.34 6.82
C VAL A 41 11.25 10.23 7.92
N GLY A 42 11.44 9.81 9.16
CA GLY A 42 11.01 10.57 10.34
C GLY A 42 9.56 10.31 10.78
N PRO A 43 9.04 11.09 11.74
CA PRO A 43 7.82 10.73 12.44
C PRO A 43 6.56 10.61 11.57
N ALA A 44 6.44 11.38 10.49
CA ALA A 44 5.30 11.27 9.57
C ALA A 44 5.33 9.97 8.77
N ALA A 45 6.49 9.61 8.21
CA ALA A 45 6.68 8.35 7.50
C ALA A 45 6.46 7.14 8.43
N GLU A 46 6.94 7.20 9.68
CA GLU A 46 6.72 6.14 10.68
C GLU A 46 5.24 5.94 11.03
N ARG A 47 4.46 7.03 11.08
CA ARG A 47 3.00 6.94 11.26
C ARG A 47 2.35 6.29 10.04
N ALA A 48 2.67 6.76 8.84
CA ALA A 48 2.16 6.19 7.59
C ALA A 48 2.49 4.69 7.46
N LEU A 49 3.68 4.26 7.88
CA LEU A 49 4.10 2.86 7.92
C LEU A 49 3.22 2.02 8.86
N ARG A 50 2.98 2.53 10.09
CA ARG A 50 2.13 1.83 11.06
C ARG A 50 0.68 1.76 10.60
N ASP A 51 0.16 2.84 10.05
CA ASP A 51 -1.19 2.87 9.48
C ASP A 51 -1.31 1.86 8.33
N ALA A 52 -0.33 1.82 7.42
CA ALA A 52 -0.28 0.84 6.34
C ALA A 52 -0.27 -0.62 6.85
N ALA A 53 0.54 -0.91 7.88
CA ALA A 53 0.63 -2.23 8.47
C ALA A 53 -0.71 -2.66 9.12
N VAL A 54 -1.34 -1.75 9.86
CA VAL A 54 -2.64 -2.00 10.49
C VAL A 54 -3.73 -2.19 9.42
N LEU A 55 -3.75 -1.36 8.38
CA LEU A 55 -4.69 -1.49 7.27
C LEU A 55 -4.54 -2.83 6.54
N MET A 56 -3.31 -3.28 6.28
CA MET A 56 -3.05 -4.59 5.68
C MET A 56 -3.52 -5.73 6.59
N ALA A 57 -3.27 -5.65 7.91
CA ALA A 57 -3.72 -6.66 8.86
C ALA A 57 -5.26 -6.77 8.89
N TRP A 58 -5.97 -5.65 8.94
CA TRP A 58 -7.43 -5.63 8.85
C TRP A 58 -7.93 -6.17 7.51
N THR A 59 -7.30 -5.80 6.40
CA THR A 59 -7.65 -6.33 5.07
C THR A 59 -7.50 -7.86 5.03
N THR A 60 -6.44 -8.40 5.61
CA THR A 60 -6.23 -9.85 5.70
C THR A 60 -7.30 -10.52 6.56
N ILE A 61 -7.65 -9.94 7.71
CA ILE A 61 -8.72 -10.46 8.58
C ILE A 61 -10.04 -10.51 7.80
N ASP A 62 -10.41 -9.43 7.13
CA ASP A 62 -11.65 -9.36 6.33
C ASP A 62 -11.67 -10.42 5.22
N VAL A 63 -10.55 -10.61 4.51
CA VAL A 63 -10.44 -11.62 3.45
C VAL A 63 -10.57 -13.02 4.01
N VAL A 64 -9.88 -13.32 5.11
CA VAL A 64 -9.92 -14.65 5.75
C VAL A 64 -11.31 -14.96 6.29
N ALA A 65 -11.91 -14.02 7.03
CA ALA A 65 -13.24 -14.19 7.60
C ALA A 65 -14.32 -14.39 6.51
N ARG A 66 -14.24 -13.63 5.40
CA ARG A 66 -15.14 -13.83 4.25
C ARG A 66 -14.92 -15.18 3.56
N ASN A 67 -13.68 -15.63 3.41
CA ASN A 67 -13.39 -16.93 2.82
C ASN A 67 -13.88 -18.10 3.71
N GLU A 68 -13.92 -17.93 5.03
CA GLU A 68 -14.54 -18.90 5.94
C GLU A 68 -16.07 -18.94 5.77
N GLU A 69 -16.70 -17.80 5.52
CA GLU A 69 -18.14 -17.67 5.27
C GLU A 69 -18.57 -18.14 3.87
N ASP A 70 -17.76 -17.89 2.84
CA ASP A 70 -17.98 -18.28 1.44
C ASP A 70 -16.63 -18.60 0.75
N PRO A 71 -16.25 -19.90 0.61
CA PRO A 71 -14.94 -20.31 0.09
C PRO A 71 -14.75 -20.16 -1.44
N ARG A 72 -15.74 -19.59 -2.15
CA ARG A 72 -15.79 -19.57 -3.61
C ARG A 72 -14.97 -18.45 -4.24
#